data_AF-A0A1V4UVN2-F1
#
_entry.id   AF-A0A1V4UVN2-F1
#
_cell.length_a   1.000
_cell.length_b   1.000
_cell.length_c   1.000
_cell.angle_alpha   90.00
_cell.angle_beta   90.00
_cell.angle_gamma   90.00
#
_symmetry.space_group_name_H-M   'P 1'
#
loop_
_entity.id
_entity.type
_entity.pdbx_description
1 polymer ?
#
loop_
_entity_poly.entity_id
_entity_poly.type
_entity_poly.pdbx_seq_one_letter_code
_entity_poly.pdbx_strand_id
1 'polypeptide(L)'
;MTADAVLKDGMEGLIRAGHYKNKDALFEEAFRTLLEVRPAIRTEMAIELYKSEKISLSRAAEIAGTSFEGFKDILDIKGIARVDAAPSKEDIKRGVDIILG
;
A
#
# COMPACT_ATOMS: atom_id res chain seq x y z
N MET A 1 -31.70 -16.93 10.26
CA MET A 1 -30.76 -16.12 9.45
C MET A 1 -29.35 -16.59 9.75
N THR A 2 -28.53 -16.83 8.72
CA THR A 2 -27.09 -17.09 8.89
C THR A 2 -26.36 -15.78 9.18
N ALA A 3 -25.16 -15.85 9.76
CA ALA A 3 -24.34 -14.66 10.03
C ALA A 3 -24.09 -13.83 8.75
N ASP A 4 -23.85 -14.50 7.63
CA ASP A 4 -23.66 -13.86 6.31
C ASP A 4 -24.90 -13.11 5.84
N ALA A 5 -26.10 -13.65 6.08
CA ALA A 5 -27.35 -12.98 5.73
C ALA A 5 -27.56 -11.71 6.57
N VAL A 6 -27.28 -11.78 7.88
CA VAL A 6 -27.38 -10.61 8.78
C VAL A 6 -26.44 -9.49 8.32
N LEU A 7 -25.19 -9.84 7.97
CA LEU A 7 -24.19 -8.87 7.56
C LEU A 7 -24.59 -8.18 6.25
N LYS A 8 -25.02 -8.98 5.26
CA LYS A 8 -25.48 -8.47 3.97
C LYS A 8 -26.68 -7.53 4.13
N ASP A 9 -27.71 -7.97 4.85
CA ASP A 9 -28.93 -7.18 5.06
C ASP A 9 -28.64 -5.89 5.85
N GLY A 10 -27.70 -5.96 6.80
CA GLY A 10 -27.21 -4.80 7.55
C GLY A 10 -26.53 -3.76 6.66
N MET A 11 -25.62 -4.20 5.77
CA MET A 11 -24.97 -3.32 4.79
C MET A 11 -25.99 -2.63 3.88
N GLU A 12 -26.96 -3.39 3.37
CA GLU A 12 -28.02 -2.83 2.53
C GLU A 12 -28.93 -1.88 3.31
N GLY A 13 -29.20 -2.17 4.59
CA GLY A 13 -29.92 -1.29 5.50
C GLY A 13 -29.23 0.05 5.70
N LEU A 14 -27.91 0.05 5.92
CA LEU A 14 -27.11 1.27 6.10
C LEU A 14 -27.13 2.16 4.84
N ILE A 15 -27.07 1.56 3.66
CA ILE A 15 -27.17 2.28 2.39
C ILE A 15 -28.57 2.88 2.21
N ARG A 16 -29.63 2.09 2.46
CA ARG A 16 -31.02 2.59 2.38
C ARG A 16 -31.31 3.71 3.37
N ALA A 17 -30.70 3.66 4.54
CA ALA A 17 -30.80 4.71 5.56
C ALA A 17 -30.00 5.97 5.23
N GLY A 18 -29.20 5.97 4.15
CA GLY A 18 -28.43 7.12 3.70
C GLY A 18 -27.10 7.34 4.42
N HIS A 19 -26.64 6.40 5.26
CA HIS A 19 -25.32 6.49 5.89
C HIS A 19 -24.19 6.39 4.87
N TYR A 20 -24.41 5.65 3.78
CA TYR A 20 -23.46 5.50 2.69
C TYR A 20 -24.16 5.70 1.34
N LYS A 21 -23.50 6.41 0.42
CA LYS A 21 -24.03 6.68 -0.92
C LYS A 21 -24.32 5.39 -1.70
N ASN A 22 -23.45 4.39 -1.58
CA ASN A 22 -23.51 3.13 -2.29
C ASN A 22 -22.62 2.08 -1.60
N LYS A 23 -22.56 0.88 -2.17
CA LYS A 23 -21.73 -0.23 -1.68
C LYS A 23 -20.24 0.11 -1.74
N ASP A 24 -19.78 0.84 -2.76
CA ASP A 24 -18.37 1.19 -2.94
C ASP A 24 -17.89 2.15 -1.85
N ALA A 25 -18.67 3.19 -1.51
CA ALA A 25 -18.34 4.12 -0.44
C ALA A 25 -18.25 3.41 0.93
N LEU A 26 -19.19 2.49 1.19
CA LEU A 26 -19.15 1.65 2.39
C LEU A 26 -17.90 0.76 2.41
N PHE A 27 -17.58 0.13 1.27
CA PHE A 27 -16.41 -0.73 1.15
C PHE A 27 -15.10 0.04 1.33
N GLU A 28 -14.96 1.21 0.71
CA GLU A 28 -13.78 2.07 0.85
C GLU A 28 -13.55 2.49 2.30
N GLU A 29 -14.62 2.88 3.01
CA GLU A 29 -14.53 3.25 4.42
C GLU A 29 -14.21 2.04 5.31
N ALA A 30 -14.85 0.89 5.06
CA ALA A 30 -14.56 -0.34 5.78
C ALA A 30 -13.11 -0.79 5.55
N PHE A 31 -12.61 -0.69 4.32
CA PHE A 31 -11.24 -1.05 4.00
C PHE A 31 -10.24 -0.07 4.63
N ARG A 32 -10.49 1.25 4.59
CA ARG A 32 -9.65 2.24 5.29
C ARG A 32 -9.60 1.95 6.79
N THR A 33 -10.76 1.72 7.40
CA THR A 33 -10.87 1.34 8.81
C THR A 33 -10.07 0.07 9.11
N LEU A 34 -10.16 -0.95 8.26
CA LEU A 34 -9.39 -2.20 8.39
C LEU A 34 -7.88 -1.94 8.41
N LEU A 35 -7.38 -1.07 7.52
CA LEU A 35 -5.95 -0.74 7.43
C LEU A 35 -5.47 0.04 8.66
N GLU A 36 -6.34 0.84 9.29
CA GLU A 36 -6.05 1.55 10.54
C GLU A 36 -5.97 0.59 11.73
N VAL A 37 -6.95 -0.32 11.87
CA VAL A 37 -6.99 -1.26 13.00
C VAL A 37 -6.07 -2.46 12.84
N ARG A 38 -5.62 -2.78 11.62
CA ARG A 38 -4.66 -3.86 11.33
C ARG A 38 -3.47 -3.35 10.52
N PRO A 39 -2.49 -2.69 11.18
CA PRO A 39 -1.29 -2.18 10.51
C PRO A 39 -0.52 -3.25 9.72
N ALA A 40 -0.54 -4.51 10.16
CA ALA A 40 0.07 -5.61 9.41
C ALA A 40 -0.52 -5.76 7.99
N ILE A 41 -1.84 -5.64 7.83
CA ILE A 41 -2.49 -5.69 6.51
C ILE A 41 -2.10 -4.48 5.67
N ARG A 42 -1.95 -3.30 6.29
CA ARG A 42 -1.45 -2.09 5.62
C ARG A 42 -0.02 -2.28 5.11
N THR A 43 0.85 -2.94 5.87
CA THR A 43 2.20 -3.30 5.44
C THR A 43 2.18 -4.28 4.27
N GLU A 44 1.36 -5.34 4.32
CA GLU A 44 1.23 -6.27 3.17
C GLU A 44 0.72 -5.55 1.92
N MET A 45 -0.25 -4.64 2.06
CA MET A 45 -0.74 -3.83 0.95
C MET A 45 0.38 -2.97 0.34
N ALA A 46 1.20 -2.31 1.17
CA ALA A 46 2.34 -1.54 0.70
C ALA A 46 3.35 -2.40 -0.07
N ILE A 47 3.59 -3.62 0.41
CA ILE A 47 4.47 -4.60 -0.24
C ILE A 47 3.92 -5.00 -1.62
N GLU A 48 2.64 -5.35 -1.73
CA GLU A 48 2.06 -5.75 -3.02
C GLU A 48 2.02 -4.60 -4.03
N LEU A 49 1.79 -3.37 -3.58
CA LEU A 49 1.88 -2.19 -4.43
C LEU A 49 3.32 -1.92 -4.91
N TYR A 50 4.32 -2.14 -4.04
CA TYR A 50 5.73 -2.03 -4.41
C TYR A 50 6.14 -3.12 -5.42
N LYS A 51 5.81 -4.38 -5.14
CA LYS A 51 6.11 -5.53 -6.02
C LYS A 51 5.48 -5.41 -7.40
N SER A 52 4.34 -4.75 -7.50
CA SER A 52 3.67 -4.48 -8.78
C SER A 52 4.15 -3.20 -9.46
N GLU A 53 5.23 -2.58 -8.95
CA GLU A 53 5.84 -1.34 -9.46
C GLU A 53 4.87 -0.15 -9.57
N LYS A 54 3.72 -0.22 -8.87
CA LYS A 54 2.72 0.86 -8.86
C LYS A 54 3.15 2.04 -7.99
N ILE A 55 4.04 1.79 -7.02
CA ILE A 55 4.57 2.80 -6.12
C ILE A 55 6.06 2.60 -5.90
N SER A 56 6.76 3.69 -5.56
CA SER A 56 8.17 3.64 -5.16
C SER A 56 8.35 2.96 -3.79
N LEU A 57 9.59 2.57 -3.50
CA LEU A 57 9.99 2.07 -2.19
C LEU A 57 9.71 3.09 -1.07
N SER A 58 9.96 4.38 -1.33
CA SER A 58 9.67 5.46 -0.37
C SER A 58 8.18 5.57 -0.07
N ARG A 59 7.34 5.51 -1.11
CA ARG A 59 5.89 5.57 -0.94
C ARG A 59 5.35 4.34 -0.21
N ALA A 60 5.94 3.17 -0.43
CA ALA A 60 5.60 1.96 0.30
C ALA A 60 5.95 2.07 1.79
N ALA A 61 7.12 2.62 2.13
CA ALA A 61 7.52 2.88 3.52
C ALA A 61 6.55 3.84 4.23
N GLU A 62 6.14 4.92 3.57
CA GLU A 62 5.15 5.86 4.08
C GLU A 62 3.81 5.17 4.38
N ILE A 63 3.29 4.38 3.44
CA ILE A 63 2.02 3.66 3.60
C ILE A 63 2.10 2.63 4.74
N ALA A 64 3.22 1.89 4.82
CA ALA A 64 3.43 0.94 5.91
C ALA A 64 3.56 1.64 7.29
N GLY A 65 3.95 2.92 7.31
CA GLY A 65 4.16 3.68 8.54
C GLY A 65 5.50 3.38 9.18
N THR A 66 6.55 3.19 8.37
CA THR A 66 7.92 2.91 8.81
C THR A 66 8.90 3.88 8.15
N SER A 67 10.14 3.92 8.65
CA SER A 67 11.23 4.57 7.95
C SER A 67 11.57 3.83 6.65
N PHE A 68 12.26 4.52 5.74
CA PHE A 68 12.75 3.94 4.50
C PHE A 68 13.62 2.69 4.73
N GLU A 69 14.56 2.76 5.68
CA GLU A 69 15.41 1.61 6.04
C GLU A 69 14.58 0.50 6.71
N GLY A 70 13.65 0.83 7.61
CA GLY A 70 12.80 -0.18 8.24
C GLY A 70 11.91 -0.92 7.23
N PHE A 71 11.51 -0.26 6.13
CA PHE A 71 10.79 -0.94 5.06
C PHE A 71 11.69 -1.90 4.27
N LYS A 72 12.97 -1.56 4.04
CA LYS A 72 13.92 -2.50 3.43
C LYS A 72 14.13 -3.73 4.31
N ASP A 73 14.24 -3.54 5.62
CA ASP A 73 14.36 -4.67 6.57
C ASP A 73 13.14 -5.60 6.47
N ILE A 74 11.92 -5.03 6.36
CA ILE A 74 10.69 -5.80 6.14
C ILE A 74 10.75 -6.63 4.86
N LEU A 75 11.25 -6.03 3.76
CA LEU A 75 11.39 -6.74 2.48
C LEU A 75 12.42 -7.88 2.59
N ASP A 76 13.57 -7.62 3.24
CA ASP A 76 14.65 -8.60 3.40
C ASP A 76 14.21 -9.79 4.28
N ILE A 77 13.54 -9.53 5.39
CA ILE A 77 12.95 -10.58 6.26
C ILE A 77 11.96 -11.46 5.48
N LYS A 78 11.24 -10.86 4.53
CA LYS A 78 10.26 -11.55 3.68
C LYS A 78 10.87 -12.16 2.40
N GLY A 79 12.18 -12.02 2.18
CA GLY A 79 12.86 -12.51 0.99
C GLY A 79 12.42 -11.84 -0.31
N ILE A 80 11.97 -10.59 -0.25
CA ILE A 80 11.49 -9.84 -1.41
C ILE A 80 12.66 -9.07 -2.02
N ALA A 81 13.01 -9.41 -3.26
CA ALA A 81 14.07 -8.72 -3.98
C ALA A 81 13.70 -7.25 -4.18
N ARG A 82 14.66 -6.36 -3.92
CA ARG A 82 14.52 -4.95 -4.26
C ARG A 82 14.83 -4.76 -5.73
N VAL A 83 13.98 -4.01 -6.43
CA VAL A 83 14.24 -3.59 -7.80
C VAL A 83 15.33 -2.52 -7.77
N ASP A 84 16.59 -2.94 -7.80
CA ASP A 84 17.73 -2.04 -7.97
C ASP A 84 17.99 -1.88 -9.46
N ALA A 85 17.31 -0.94 -10.10
CA ALA A 85 17.75 -0.45 -11.41
C ALA A 85 18.99 0.41 -11.16
N ALA A 86 20.15 -0.24 -11.04
CA ALA A 86 21.42 0.48 -11.00
C ALA A 86 21.49 1.41 -12.22
N PRO A 87 21.75 2.72 -12.04
CA PRO A 87 21.87 3.63 -13.17
C PRO A 87 22.94 3.12 -14.12
N SER A 88 22.74 3.30 -15.43
CA SER A 88 23.73 2.86 -16.40
C SER A 88 25.05 3.61 -16.18
N LYS A 89 26.17 3.05 -16.65
CA LYS A 89 27.46 3.74 -16.63
C LYS A 89 27.39 5.12 -17.29
N GLU A 90 26.51 5.27 -18.29
CA GLU A 90 26.27 6.53 -19.00
C GLU A 90 25.45 7.53 -18.18
N ASP A 91 24.44 7.07 -17.43
CA ASP A 91 23.71 7.92 -16.47
C ASP A 91 24.65 8.44 -15.38
N ILE A 92 25.51 7.56 -14.84
CA ILE A 92 26.50 7.92 -13.83
C ILE A 92 27.48 8.95 -14.41
N LYS A 93 28.02 8.70 -15.61
CA LYS A 93 28.96 9.62 -16.25
C LYS A 93 28.33 11.01 -16.49
N ARG A 94 27.10 11.07 -17.00
CA ARG A 94 26.36 12.33 -17.16
C ARG A 94 26.19 13.08 -15.84
N GLY A 95 25.84 12.38 -14.76
CA GLY A 95 25.72 12.99 -13.44
C GLY A 95 27.04 13.58 -12.94
N VAL A 96 28.15 12.87 -13.14
CA VAL A 96 29.50 13.35 -12.79
C VAL A 96 29.88 14.59 -13.60
N ASP A 97 29.63 14.57 -14.92
CA ASP A 97 29.96 15.70 -15.81
C ASP A 97 29.17 16.98 -15.44
N ILE A 98 27.93 16.86 -14.93
CA ILE A 98 27.14 18.00 -14.44
C ILE A 98 27.71 18.61 -13.15
N ILE A 99 28.32 17.79 -12.29
CA ILE A 99 28.85 18.24 -10.98
C ILE A 99 30.26 18.84 -11.12
N LEU A 100 31.05 18.32 -12.06
CA LEU A 100 32.45 18.69 -12.27
C LEU A 100 32.66 19.69 -13.42
N GLY A 101 31.65 19.93 -14.25
CA GLY A 101 31.63 20.97 -15.29
C GLY A 101 31.19 22.34 -14.76
#